data_AF-A0A4U1ETF5-F1
#
_entry.id   AF-A0A4U1ETF5-F1
#
_cell.length_a   1.000
_cell.length_b   1.000
_cell.length_c   1.000
_cell.angle_alpha   90.00
_cell.angle_beta   90.00
_cell.angle_gamma   90.00
#
_symmetry.space_group_name_H-M   'P 1'
#
loop_
_entity.id
_entity.type
_entity.pdbx_description
1 polymer ?
#
loop_
_entity_poly.entity_id
_entity_poly.type
_entity_poly.pdbx_seq_one_letter_code
_entity_poly.pdbx_strand_id
1 'polypeptide(L)'
;MQKDLMVKNIKRYWKELEKKGSPLAEKDESGKHLYLDFVPITYMLPADYNLFVEFRKSPSSTWIMKPCGKAQGKGIFLINKLSQIKKWSWDSKTSAFMTQSTKEAYVISLYINNPLLISGRKFDLRLYILVSTYPPLRYYMHKLGFCCFCTVKYTPSTSELDNVFVHLTNVAIQKQGEDYNHIHGGTWTVNNLRLYLESI
;
A
#
# COMPACT_ATOMS: atom_id res chain seq x y z
N MET A 1 -7.55 -0.76 10.53
CA MET A 1 -7.82 0.25 9.47
C MET A 1 -8.48 -0.45 8.30
N GLN A 2 -9.68 -0.02 7.91
CA GLN A 2 -10.38 -0.52 6.72
C GLN A 2 -9.87 0.20 5.47
N LYS A 3 -9.21 -0.53 4.57
CA LYS A 3 -8.48 0.05 3.43
C LYS A 3 -9.41 0.65 2.38
N ASP A 4 -10.57 0.05 2.20
CA ASP A 4 -11.63 0.49 1.29
C ASP A 4 -12.24 1.83 1.75
N LEU A 5 -12.55 1.98 3.04
CA LEU A 5 -13.07 3.25 3.57
C LEU A 5 -12.06 4.38 3.41
N MET A 6 -10.76 4.11 3.61
CA MET A 6 -9.70 5.09 3.40
C MET A 6 -9.74 5.64 1.96
N VAL A 7 -9.76 4.74 0.97
CA VAL A 7 -9.78 5.11 -0.46
C VAL A 7 -11.06 5.88 -0.80
N LYS A 8 -12.22 5.44 -0.31
CA LYS A 8 -13.49 6.15 -0.50
C LYS A 8 -13.44 7.57 0.08
N ASN A 9 -12.92 7.72 1.30
CA ASN A 9 -12.84 9.00 1.99
C ASN A 9 -11.89 9.97 1.29
N ILE A 10 -10.74 9.49 0.81
CA ILE A 10 -9.79 10.30 0.03
C ILE A 10 -10.41 10.77 -1.28
N LYS A 11 -11.04 9.86 -2.05
CA LYS A 11 -11.71 10.22 -3.30
C LYS A 11 -12.84 11.24 -3.08
N ARG A 12 -13.59 11.11 -1.98
CA ARG A 12 -14.62 12.10 -1.60
C ARG A 12 -14.00 13.45 -1.26
N TYR A 13 -12.93 13.46 -0.46
CA TYR A 13 -12.22 14.67 -0.08
C TYR A 13 -11.69 15.44 -1.30
N TRP A 14 -11.12 14.75 -2.28
CA TRP A 14 -10.67 15.37 -3.55
C TRP A 14 -11.82 16.07 -4.27
N LYS A 15 -12.96 15.40 -4.47
CA LYS A 15 -14.14 15.99 -5.12
C LYS A 15 -14.68 17.20 -4.38
N GLU A 16 -14.65 17.18 -3.05
CA GLU A 16 -15.08 18.32 -2.23
C GLU A 16 -14.14 19.53 -2.39
N LEU A 17 -12.82 19.30 -2.46
CA LEU A 17 -11.85 20.38 -2.70
C LEU A 17 -12.00 20.97 -4.11
N GLU A 18 -12.21 20.13 -5.11
CA GLU A 18 -12.49 20.54 -6.50
C GLU A 18 -13.76 21.41 -6.56
N LYS A 19 -14.85 20.96 -5.93
CA LYS A 19 -16.12 21.72 -5.87
C LYS A 19 -15.97 23.08 -5.17
N LYS A 20 -15.07 23.17 -4.20
CA LYS A 20 -14.78 24.41 -3.46
C LYS A 20 -13.77 25.33 -4.16
N GLY A 21 -13.20 24.93 -5.29
CA GLY A 21 -12.15 25.69 -5.98
C GLY A 21 -10.89 25.84 -5.13
N SER A 22 -10.59 24.87 -4.27
CA SER A 22 -9.41 24.94 -3.40
C SER A 22 -8.11 24.83 -4.22
N PRO A 23 -7.08 25.66 -3.96
CA PRO A 23 -5.76 25.51 -4.58
C PRO A 23 -5.15 24.11 -4.37
N LEU A 24 -5.53 23.42 -3.29
CA LEU A 24 -5.06 22.05 -3.04
C LEU A 24 -5.56 21.04 -4.09
N ALA A 25 -6.64 21.34 -4.81
CA ALA A 25 -7.20 20.49 -5.86
C ALA A 25 -6.59 20.76 -7.25
N GLU A 26 -5.60 21.64 -7.36
CA GLU A 26 -4.93 21.97 -8.60
C GLU A 26 -4.36 20.72 -9.30
N LYS A 27 -4.47 20.71 -10.63
CA LYS A 27 -3.99 19.63 -11.49
C LYS A 27 -3.03 20.17 -12.52
N ASP A 28 -2.05 19.34 -12.89
CA ASP A 28 -1.19 19.62 -14.05
C ASP A 28 -1.92 19.42 -15.38
N GLU A 29 -1.22 19.70 -16.48
CA GLU A 29 -1.73 19.55 -17.86
C GLU A 29 -2.15 18.11 -18.19
N SER A 30 -1.62 17.11 -17.47
CA SER A 30 -1.99 15.70 -17.62
C SER A 30 -3.22 15.30 -16.80
N GLY A 31 -3.77 16.23 -16.03
CA GLY A 31 -4.92 16.00 -15.15
C GLY A 31 -4.57 15.37 -13.80
N LYS A 32 -3.28 15.34 -13.43
CA LYS A 32 -2.78 14.77 -12.17
C LYS A 32 -2.78 15.83 -11.08
N HIS A 33 -3.28 15.50 -9.88
CA HIS A 33 -3.29 16.44 -8.76
C HIS A 33 -1.86 16.81 -8.32
N LEU A 34 -1.56 18.10 -8.20
CA LEU A 34 -0.23 18.58 -7.79
C LEU A 34 0.07 18.27 -6.33
N TYR A 35 -0.89 18.50 -5.44
CA TYR A 35 -0.70 18.39 -3.99
C TYR A 35 -1.32 17.14 -3.37
N LEU A 36 -2.13 16.42 -4.15
CA LEU A 36 -2.94 15.29 -3.65
C LEU A 36 -2.54 13.94 -4.26
N ASP A 37 -1.43 13.88 -5.00
CA ASP A 37 -0.86 12.65 -5.56
C ASP A 37 0.03 11.88 -4.57
N PHE A 38 -0.50 11.61 -3.37
CA PHE A 38 0.19 10.80 -2.36
C PHE A 38 -0.44 9.42 -2.15
N VAL A 39 -1.50 9.11 -2.91
CA VAL A 39 -2.24 7.84 -2.83
C VAL A 39 -2.21 7.18 -4.21
N PRO A 40 -1.60 6.00 -4.36
CA PRO A 40 -1.57 5.30 -5.63
C PRO A 40 -2.97 5.05 -6.17
N ILE A 41 -3.10 5.01 -7.50
CA ILE A 41 -4.34 4.66 -8.20
C ILE A 41 -4.88 3.35 -7.61
N THR A 42 -6.10 3.40 -7.09
CA THR A 42 -6.69 2.29 -6.34
C THR A 42 -8.14 2.05 -6.72
N TYR A 43 -8.48 0.76 -6.88
CA TYR A 43 -9.82 0.25 -7.16
C TYR A 43 -10.26 -0.72 -6.06
N MET A 44 -11.56 -0.84 -5.86
CA MET A 44 -12.17 -1.73 -4.86
C MET A 44 -12.83 -2.91 -5.56
N LEU A 45 -12.36 -4.13 -5.31
CA LEU A 45 -12.95 -5.34 -5.87
C LEU A 45 -13.96 -5.96 -4.89
N PRO A 46 -15.11 -6.46 -5.39
CA PRO A 46 -15.47 -6.62 -6.81
C PRO A 46 -16.06 -5.39 -7.51
N ALA A 47 -16.44 -4.33 -6.78
CA ALA A 47 -17.23 -3.20 -7.30
C ALA A 47 -16.63 -2.49 -8.53
N ASP A 48 -15.32 -2.27 -8.52
CA ASP A 48 -14.58 -1.54 -9.55
C ASP A 48 -13.87 -2.49 -10.55
N TYR A 49 -14.26 -3.77 -10.62
CA TYR A 49 -13.55 -4.77 -11.43
C TYR A 49 -13.49 -4.40 -12.93
N ASN A 50 -14.62 -4.02 -13.51
CA ASN A 50 -14.69 -3.65 -14.93
C ASN A 50 -13.82 -2.41 -15.23
N LEU A 51 -13.90 -1.40 -14.37
CA LEU A 51 -13.09 -0.19 -14.48
C LEU A 51 -11.58 -0.49 -14.40
N PHE A 52 -11.19 -1.39 -13.48
CA PHE A 52 -9.81 -1.83 -13.37
C PHE A 52 -9.33 -2.57 -14.62
N VAL A 53 -10.16 -3.46 -15.20
CA VAL A 53 -9.82 -4.19 -16.44
C VAL A 53 -9.62 -3.23 -17.61
N GLU A 54 -10.47 -2.21 -17.74
CA GLU A 54 -10.36 -1.19 -18.80
C GLU A 54 -9.10 -0.32 -18.65
N PHE A 55 -8.75 0.06 -17.42
CA PHE A 55 -7.57 0.90 -17.16
C PHE A 55 -6.25 0.16 -17.43
N ARG A 56 -6.24 -1.17 -17.31
CA ARG A 56 -5.04 -1.99 -17.46
C ARG A 56 -4.56 -2.20 -18.91
N LYS A 57 -5.04 -1.39 -19.86
CA LYS A 57 -4.54 -1.42 -21.24
C LYS A 57 -3.02 -1.17 -21.37
N SER A 58 -2.34 -0.74 -20.30
CA SER A 58 -0.88 -0.75 -20.15
C SER A 58 -0.38 -2.11 -19.58
N PRO A 59 0.17 -3.01 -20.40
CA PRO A 59 0.41 -4.42 -20.04
C PRO A 59 1.60 -4.65 -19.07
N SER A 60 2.31 -3.62 -18.64
CA SER A 60 3.54 -3.73 -17.82
C SER A 60 3.37 -3.32 -16.35
N SER A 61 2.23 -2.75 -15.95
CA SER A 61 2.05 -2.25 -14.58
C SER A 61 1.84 -3.39 -13.58
N THR A 62 2.63 -3.34 -12.50
CA THR A 62 2.45 -4.22 -11.34
C THR A 62 1.45 -3.60 -10.37
N TRP A 63 0.58 -4.42 -9.80
CA TRP A 63 -0.45 -4.02 -8.86
C TRP A 63 -0.32 -4.85 -7.58
N ILE A 64 -0.66 -4.25 -6.44
CA ILE A 64 -0.69 -4.92 -5.15
C ILE A 64 -2.13 -5.10 -4.70
N MET A 65 -2.51 -6.35 -4.45
CA MET A 65 -3.82 -6.74 -3.94
C MET A 65 -3.75 -6.88 -2.43
N LYS A 66 -4.66 -6.21 -1.71
CA LYS A 66 -4.72 -6.24 -0.25
C LYS A 66 -6.15 -6.52 0.21
N PRO A 67 -6.37 -7.51 1.09
CA PRO A 67 -7.69 -7.76 1.65
C PRO A 67 -8.13 -6.57 2.52
N CYS A 68 -9.38 -6.15 2.43
CA CYS A 68 -9.87 -4.94 3.12
C CYS A 68 -9.79 -5.06 4.64
N GLY A 69 -10.16 -6.23 5.19
CA GLY A 69 -10.27 -6.49 6.63
C GLY A 69 -9.05 -7.11 7.31
N LYS A 70 -8.02 -7.54 6.56
CA LYS A 70 -6.84 -8.20 7.13
C LYS A 70 -5.70 -7.24 7.48
N ALA A 71 -4.82 -7.67 8.37
CA ALA A 71 -3.65 -6.93 8.84
C ALA A 71 -2.36 -7.78 8.75
N GLN A 72 -1.22 -7.21 9.17
CA GLN A 72 0.08 -7.89 9.25
C GLN A 72 0.63 -8.41 7.91
N GLY A 73 0.11 -7.90 6.79
CA GLY A 73 0.50 -8.34 5.44
C GLY A 73 -0.14 -9.65 4.98
N LYS A 74 -1.00 -10.27 5.79
CA LYS A 74 -1.68 -11.52 5.43
C LYS A 74 -2.60 -11.35 4.22
N GLY A 75 -2.47 -12.24 3.26
CA GLY A 75 -3.27 -12.25 2.02
C GLY A 75 -2.90 -11.16 1.02
N ILE A 76 -1.79 -10.44 1.22
CA ILE A 76 -1.27 -9.50 0.24
C ILE A 76 -0.49 -10.27 -0.82
N PHE A 77 -0.73 -9.95 -2.10
CA PHE A 77 0.04 -10.48 -3.22
C PHE A 77 0.14 -9.45 -4.33
N LEU A 78 1.14 -9.60 -5.19
CA LEU A 78 1.35 -8.75 -6.35
C LEU A 78 0.82 -9.44 -7.60
N ILE A 79 0.38 -8.65 -8.58
CA ILE A 79 -0.03 -9.13 -9.88
C ILE A 79 0.54 -8.25 -10.98
N ASN A 80 0.93 -8.86 -12.09
CA ASN A 80 1.29 -8.19 -13.34
C ASN A 80 0.46 -8.71 -14.54
N LYS A 81 -0.32 -9.78 -14.36
CA LYS A 81 -1.30 -10.28 -15.34
C LYS A 81 -2.72 -10.39 -14.74
N LEU A 82 -3.75 -10.28 -15.58
CA LEU A 82 -5.15 -10.45 -15.13
C LEU A 82 -5.47 -11.87 -14.71
N SER A 83 -4.81 -12.87 -15.31
CA SER A 83 -4.96 -14.28 -14.93
C SER A 83 -4.64 -14.54 -13.45
N GLN A 84 -3.75 -13.76 -12.84
CA GLN A 84 -3.40 -13.89 -11.42
C GLN A 84 -4.54 -13.43 -10.48
N ILE A 85 -5.45 -12.56 -10.93
CA ILE A 85 -6.65 -12.18 -10.16
C ILE A 85 -7.63 -13.35 -10.06
N LYS A 86 -7.63 -14.26 -11.04
CA LYS A 86 -8.51 -15.44 -10.98
C LYS A 86 -8.18 -16.33 -9.77
N LYS A 87 -6.94 -16.30 -9.25
CA LYS A 87 -6.57 -16.97 -7.98
C LYS A 87 -7.42 -16.47 -6.80
N TRP A 88 -7.61 -15.15 -6.67
CA TRP A 88 -8.54 -14.55 -5.69
C TRP A 88 -9.98 -15.05 -5.85
N SER A 89 -10.43 -15.29 -7.10
CA SER A 89 -11.78 -15.79 -7.36
C SER A 89 -11.97 -17.29 -7.06
N TRP A 90 -10.90 -18.10 -7.06
CA TRP A 90 -10.96 -19.55 -6.87
C TRP A 90 -10.74 -19.96 -5.41
N ASP A 91 -9.81 -19.32 -4.69
CA ASP A 91 -9.58 -19.60 -3.25
C ASP A 91 -10.80 -19.25 -2.38
N SER A 92 -11.72 -18.44 -2.89
CA SER A 92 -13.03 -18.19 -2.26
C SER A 92 -13.99 -19.39 -2.34
N LYS A 93 -13.71 -20.42 -3.16
CA LYS A 93 -14.52 -21.64 -3.29
C LYS A 93 -14.07 -22.78 -2.38
N THR A 94 -12.84 -22.79 -1.88
CA THR A 94 -12.37 -23.80 -0.91
C THR A 94 -12.87 -23.51 0.51
N SER A 95 -13.35 -22.29 0.79
CA SER A 95 -14.14 -21.95 1.97
C SER A 95 -15.64 -22.29 1.84
N ALA A 96 -16.05 -23.07 0.83
CA ALA A 96 -17.45 -23.37 0.52
C ALA A 96 -18.21 -24.27 1.52
N PHE A 97 -17.58 -24.69 2.63
CA PHE A 97 -18.33 -25.28 3.75
C PHE A 97 -19.00 -24.26 4.68
N MET A 98 -18.81 -22.96 4.45
CA MET A 98 -19.55 -21.91 5.15
C MET A 98 -20.11 -20.88 4.17
N THR A 99 -21.41 -21.00 3.90
CA THR A 99 -22.35 -19.96 3.43
C THR A 99 -21.98 -19.14 2.19
N GLN A 100 -22.94 -19.09 1.27
CA GLN A 100 -22.96 -18.42 -0.03
C GLN A 100 -22.89 -16.87 0.02
N SER A 101 -22.26 -16.26 1.03
CA SER A 101 -22.29 -14.83 1.29
C SER A 101 -20.91 -14.17 1.24
N THR A 102 -20.74 -13.34 0.20
CA THR A 102 -19.72 -12.29 0.02
C THR A 102 -18.29 -12.77 -0.29
N LYS A 103 -17.85 -12.56 -1.54
CA LYS A 103 -16.43 -12.61 -1.91
C LYS A 103 -15.65 -11.68 -0.99
N GLU A 104 -14.50 -12.13 -0.47
CA GLU A 104 -13.64 -11.27 0.35
C GLU A 104 -13.27 -10.00 -0.44
N ALA A 105 -13.60 -8.83 0.10
CA ALA A 105 -13.33 -7.56 -0.55
C ALA A 105 -11.83 -7.24 -0.54
N TYR A 106 -11.31 -6.77 -1.68
CA TYR A 106 -9.91 -6.37 -1.83
C TYR A 106 -9.82 -4.94 -2.33
N VAL A 107 -8.77 -4.24 -1.91
CA VAL A 107 -8.27 -3.08 -2.64
C VAL A 107 -7.15 -3.53 -3.57
N ILE A 108 -7.19 -3.07 -4.81
CA ILE A 108 -6.11 -3.24 -5.77
C ILE A 108 -5.52 -1.86 -6.08
N SER A 109 -4.25 -1.68 -5.77
CA SER A 109 -3.52 -0.41 -5.92
C SER A 109 -2.36 -0.57 -6.86
N LEU A 110 -2.05 0.47 -7.63
CA LEU A 110 -0.84 0.53 -8.44
C LEU A 110 0.37 0.36 -7.51
N TYR A 111 1.24 -0.61 -7.82
CA TYR A 111 2.40 -0.90 -6.99
C TYR A 111 3.50 0.13 -7.30
N ILE A 112 4.07 0.71 -6.24
CA ILE A 112 5.21 1.63 -6.36
C ILE A 112 6.45 0.77 -6.67
N ASN A 113 6.81 0.72 -7.95
CA ASN A 113 7.89 -0.12 -8.49
C ASN A 113 9.28 0.53 -8.42
N ASN A 114 9.34 1.84 -8.19
CA ASN A 114 10.58 2.59 -7.97
C ASN A 114 10.61 3.19 -6.55
N PRO A 115 10.66 2.38 -5.48
CA PRO A 115 10.77 2.88 -4.11
C PRO A 115 12.17 3.42 -3.83
N LEU A 116 12.29 4.36 -2.89
CA LEU A 116 13.59 4.69 -2.30
C LEU A 116 14.17 3.45 -1.60
N LEU A 117 15.45 3.17 -1.85
CA LEU A 117 16.17 2.03 -1.29
C LEU A 117 17.33 2.52 -0.42
N ILE A 118 17.59 1.82 0.67
CA ILE A 118 18.80 2.00 1.50
C ILE A 118 19.54 0.68 1.49
N SER A 119 20.81 0.71 1.09
CA SER A 119 21.63 -0.49 0.88
C SER A 119 20.93 -1.53 -0.04
N GLY A 120 20.15 -1.05 -1.02
CA GLY A 120 19.38 -1.87 -1.95
C GLY A 120 18.13 -2.53 -1.37
N ARG A 121 17.71 -2.21 -0.13
CA ARG A 121 16.53 -2.78 0.52
C ARG A 121 15.37 -1.80 0.55
N LYS A 122 14.17 -2.31 0.29
CA LYS A 122 12.91 -1.55 0.40
C LYS A 122 12.56 -1.33 1.87
N PHE A 123 11.95 -0.18 2.19
CA PHE A 123 11.43 0.10 3.52
C PHE A 123 10.11 0.87 3.48
N ASP A 124 9.40 0.88 4.62
CA ASP A 124 8.27 1.79 4.88
C ASP A 124 8.53 2.63 6.13
N LEU A 125 7.74 3.69 6.32
CA LEU A 125 7.78 4.54 7.51
C LEU A 125 6.53 4.32 8.39
N ARG A 126 6.76 4.08 9.68
CA ARG A 126 5.74 4.11 10.73
C ARG A 126 5.87 5.41 11.52
N LEU A 127 4.91 6.30 11.28
CA LEU A 127 4.72 7.53 12.05
C LEU A 127 3.50 7.38 12.97
N TYR A 128 3.50 8.12 14.07
CA TYR A 128 2.42 8.10 15.06
C TYR A 128 1.74 9.47 15.12
N ILE A 129 0.42 9.47 15.01
CA ILE A 129 -0.41 10.67 15.10
C ILE A 129 -1.44 10.44 16.21
N LEU A 130 -1.46 11.30 17.21
CA LEU A 130 -2.51 11.37 18.23
C LEU A 130 -3.56 12.37 17.77
N VAL A 131 -4.80 11.92 17.56
CA VAL A 131 -5.94 12.81 17.34
C VAL A 131 -6.66 12.97 18.68
N SER A 132 -6.63 14.18 19.23
CA SER A 132 -7.18 14.48 20.57
C SER A 132 -8.62 14.98 20.52
N THR A 133 -8.97 15.75 19.49
CA THR A 133 -10.33 16.26 19.26
C THR A 133 -10.61 16.29 17.75
N TYR A 134 -11.88 16.18 17.37
CA TYR A 134 -12.28 16.17 15.95
C TYR A 134 -12.94 17.49 15.51
N PRO A 135 -13.93 18.06 16.23
CA PRO A 135 -14.29 19.48 16.08
C PRO A 135 -14.08 20.26 17.39
N PRO A 136 -13.14 21.23 17.45
CA PRO A 136 -12.14 21.52 16.43
C PRO A 136 -11.13 20.37 16.28
N LEU A 137 -10.57 20.18 15.09
CA LEU A 137 -9.58 19.13 14.85
C LEU A 137 -8.28 19.49 15.55
N ARG A 138 -7.81 18.66 16.49
CA ARG A 138 -6.49 18.78 17.11
C ARG A 138 -5.76 17.46 17.03
N TYR A 139 -4.62 17.47 16.35
CA TYR A 139 -3.76 16.31 16.20
C TYR A 139 -2.30 16.64 16.51
N TYR A 140 -1.54 15.65 16.95
CA TYR A 140 -0.13 15.76 17.29
C TYR A 140 0.64 14.65 16.61
N MET A 141 1.69 14.99 15.88
CA MET A 141 2.64 14.01 15.37
C MET A 141 3.68 13.73 16.46
N HIS A 142 3.83 12.46 16.83
CA HIS A 142 4.86 12.05 17.77
C HIS A 142 6.24 12.22 17.13
N LYS A 143 7.23 12.70 17.91
CA LYS A 143 8.59 12.93 17.41
C LYS A 143 9.33 11.63 17.04
N LEU A 144 9.00 10.54 17.72
CA LEU A 144 9.55 9.23 17.42
C LEU A 144 8.68 8.48 16.41
N GLY A 145 9.37 7.78 15.52
CA GLY A 145 8.83 6.80 14.58
C GLY A 145 9.98 5.90 14.13
N PHE A 146 9.70 4.96 13.24
CA PHE A 146 10.73 4.08 12.69
C PHE A 146 10.42 3.69 11.25
N CYS A 147 11.44 3.27 10.52
CA CYS A 147 11.26 2.54 9.27
C CYS A 147 11.46 1.04 9.45
N CYS A 148 10.68 0.26 8.71
CA CYS A 148 10.77 -1.21 8.64
C CYS A 148 11.39 -1.60 7.30
N PHE A 149 12.48 -2.34 7.33
CA PHE A 149 13.17 -2.82 6.13
C PHE A 149 12.72 -4.22 5.73
N CYS A 150 12.74 -4.48 4.42
CA CYS A 150 12.81 -5.83 3.89
C CYS A 150 14.16 -6.47 4.22
N THR A 151 14.19 -7.78 4.46
CA THR A 151 15.41 -8.56 4.70
C THR A 151 16.16 -8.85 3.40
N VAL A 152 15.46 -8.93 2.28
CA VAL A 152 16.02 -9.20 0.95
C VAL A 152 16.16 -7.90 0.16
N LYS A 153 17.19 -7.81 -0.71
CA LYS A 153 17.37 -6.68 -1.63
C LYS A 153 16.17 -6.56 -2.57
N TYR A 154 15.75 -5.33 -2.82
CA TYR A 154 14.63 -5.03 -3.70
C TYR A 154 14.99 -5.33 -5.15
N THR A 155 14.05 -5.92 -5.88
CA THR A 155 14.10 -6.03 -7.33
C THR A 155 12.69 -5.83 -7.90
N PRO A 156 12.54 -5.10 -9.02
CA PRO A 156 11.28 -4.99 -9.73
C PRO A 156 10.99 -6.18 -10.65
N SER A 157 11.86 -7.20 -10.67
CA SER A 157 11.74 -8.35 -11.58
C SER A 157 10.40 -9.05 -11.42
N THR A 158 9.79 -9.39 -12.55
CA THR A 158 8.52 -10.15 -12.56
C THR A 158 8.67 -11.58 -12.04
N SER A 159 9.89 -12.13 -12.05
CA SER A 159 10.21 -13.44 -11.50
C SER A 159 10.11 -13.50 -9.97
N GLU A 160 10.25 -12.35 -9.29
CA GLU A 160 10.30 -12.26 -7.82
C GLU A 160 8.99 -11.72 -7.22
N LEU A 161 7.92 -11.55 -8.01
CA LEU A 161 6.67 -10.95 -7.53
C LEU A 161 5.99 -11.74 -6.40
N ASP A 162 6.18 -13.06 -6.38
CA ASP A 162 5.65 -13.94 -5.34
C ASP A 162 6.55 -13.96 -4.08
N ASN A 163 7.76 -13.39 -4.16
CA ASN A 163 8.69 -13.27 -3.03
C ASN A 163 8.29 -12.10 -2.13
N VAL A 164 7.46 -12.40 -1.13
CA VAL A 164 6.95 -11.41 -0.17
C VAL A 164 8.06 -10.72 0.64
N PHE A 165 9.23 -11.34 0.81
CA PHE A 165 10.34 -10.76 1.58
C PHE A 165 11.01 -9.60 0.86
N VAL A 166 10.94 -9.56 -0.47
CA VAL A 166 11.42 -8.46 -1.33
C VAL A 166 10.46 -7.27 -1.26
N HIS A 167 9.15 -7.55 -1.23
CA HIS A 167 8.12 -6.56 -1.52
C HIS A 167 7.35 -6.03 -0.30
N LEU A 168 7.25 -6.79 0.79
CA LEU A 168 6.39 -6.48 1.95
C LEU A 168 7.21 -6.25 3.22
N THR A 169 7.27 -5.02 3.68
CA THR A 169 8.04 -4.55 4.84
C THR A 169 7.44 -4.91 6.20
N ASN A 170 6.31 -5.62 6.25
CA ASN A 170 5.65 -5.97 7.49
C ASN A 170 6.55 -6.87 8.35
N VAL A 171 6.88 -6.44 9.57
CA VAL A 171 7.69 -7.24 10.52
C VAL A 171 7.15 -8.66 10.73
N ALA A 172 5.82 -8.84 10.73
CA ALA A 172 5.19 -10.16 10.85
C ALA A 172 5.53 -11.11 9.68
N ILE A 173 5.75 -10.57 8.47
CA ILE A 173 6.24 -11.32 7.32
C ILE A 173 7.75 -11.48 7.45
N GLN A 174 8.48 -10.38 7.65
CA GLN A 174 9.94 -10.37 7.64
C GLN A 174 10.55 -11.31 8.69
N LYS A 175 9.92 -11.48 9.85
CA LYS A 175 10.33 -12.44 10.90
C LYS A 175 10.33 -13.90 10.48
N GLN A 176 9.68 -14.24 9.37
CA GLN A 176 9.61 -15.60 8.84
C GLN A 176 10.74 -15.89 7.85
N GLY A 177 11.51 -14.87 7.45
CA GLY A 177 12.63 -15.02 6.51
C GLY A 177 13.91 -15.41 7.24
N GLU A 178 14.74 -16.21 6.58
CA GLU A 178 16.02 -16.70 7.13
C GLU A 178 17.00 -15.56 7.46
N ASP A 179 16.99 -14.49 6.66
CA ASP A 179 17.84 -13.32 6.81
C ASP A 179 17.35 -12.32 7.89
N TYR A 180 16.36 -12.69 8.71
CA TYR A 180 15.82 -11.78 9.72
C TYR A 180 16.77 -11.63 10.92
N ASN A 181 17.25 -10.41 11.14
CA ASN A 181 18.05 -10.09 12.32
C ASN A 181 17.15 -9.89 13.55
N HIS A 182 17.15 -10.85 14.48
CA HIS A 182 16.36 -10.79 15.71
C HIS A 182 16.83 -9.74 16.73
N ILE A 183 18.05 -9.24 16.63
CA ILE A 183 18.62 -8.24 17.54
C ILE A 183 18.13 -6.83 17.17
N HIS A 184 18.28 -6.44 15.90
CA HIS A 184 17.90 -5.10 15.43
C HIS A 184 16.49 -5.05 14.80
N GLY A 185 15.90 -6.22 14.53
CA GLY A 185 14.54 -6.37 14.02
C GLY A 185 14.30 -5.85 12.60
N GLY A 186 15.36 -5.42 11.90
CA GLY A 186 15.28 -4.78 10.58
C GLY A 186 14.63 -3.39 10.63
N THR A 187 14.90 -2.61 11.69
CA THR A 187 14.30 -1.28 11.86
C THR A 187 15.33 -0.20 12.14
N TRP A 188 15.09 1.01 11.64
CA TRP A 188 15.80 2.21 12.08
C TRP A 188 14.82 3.21 12.65
N THR A 189 15.26 4.02 13.61
CA THR A 189 14.49 5.19 14.03
C THR A 189 14.41 6.21 12.89
N VAL A 190 13.39 7.05 12.89
CA VAL A 190 13.29 8.19 11.94
C VAL A 190 14.50 9.11 12.06
N ASN A 191 15.10 9.25 13.24
CA ASN A 191 16.32 10.02 13.44
C ASN A 191 17.52 9.41 12.70
N ASN A 192 17.71 8.09 12.79
CA ASN A 192 18.78 7.41 12.06
C ASN A 192 18.57 7.51 10.55
N LEU A 193 17.33 7.38 10.08
CA LEU A 193 16.99 7.61 8.68
C LEU A 193 17.36 9.04 8.25
N ARG A 194 17.02 10.04 9.06
CA ARG A 194 17.35 11.43 8.78
C ARG A 194 18.86 11.65 8.68
N LEU A 195 19.63 11.18 9.67
CA LEU A 195 21.09 11.27 9.66
C LEU A 195 21.70 10.60 8.42
N TYR A 196 21.17 9.45 8.01
CA TYR A 196 21.60 8.78 6.79
C TYR A 196 21.32 9.64 5.54
N LEU A 197 20.10 10.20 5.42
CA LEU A 197 19.72 11.03 4.29
C LEU A 197 20.48 12.36 4.23
N GLU A 198 20.90 12.90 5.37
CA GLU A 198 21.76 14.11 5.45
C GLU A 198 23.23 13.80 5.09
N SER A 199 23.62 12.52 5.06
CA SER A 199 24.99 12.09 4.76
C SER A 199 25.25 11.71 3.30
N ILE A 200 24.20 11.60 2.48
CA ILE A 200 24.27 11.30 1.04
C ILE A 200 24.14 12.56 0.20
#